data_AF-A0A5Q0UJN8-F1
#
_entry.id   AF-A0A5Q0UJN8-F1
#
_cell.length_a   1.000
_cell.length_b   1.000
_cell.length_c   1.000
_cell.angle_alpha   90.00
_cell.angle_beta   90.00
_cell.angle_gamma   90.00
#
_symmetry.space_group_name_H-M   'P 1'
#
loop_
_entity.id
_entity.type
_entity.pdbx_description
1 polymer ?
#
loop_
_entity_poly.entity_id
_entity_poly.type
_entity_poly.pdbx_seq_one_letter_code
_entity_poly.pdbx_strand_id
1 'polypeptide(L)'
;MSVRLDVRWFEGGDYTFHYVESYADHSRQCRWDRHPKPDDPRAHFHPLPDASASVEPSEIDEDHHLSVLFAVLEWLETHVEDLHDT
;
A
#
# COMPACT_ATOMS: atom_id res chain seq x y z
N MET A 1 13.04 -11.99 -9.17
CA MET A 1 12.15 -11.17 -8.33
C MET A 1 10.76 -11.23 -8.95
N SER A 2 9.72 -11.30 -8.14
CA SER A 2 8.34 -11.10 -8.59
C SER A 2 7.67 -10.05 -7.71
N VAL A 3 6.75 -9.30 -8.29
CA VAL A 3 5.93 -8.33 -7.57
C VAL A 3 4.47 -8.71 -7.65
N ARG A 4 3.70 -8.33 -6.63
CA ARG A 4 2.25 -8.51 -6.57
C ARG A 4 1.62 -7.30 -5.91
N LEU A 5 0.47 -6.89 -6.44
CA LEU A 5 -0.44 -5.95 -5.78
C LEU A 5 -1.76 -6.68 -5.51
N ASP A 6 -2.09 -6.89 -4.24
CA ASP A 6 -3.39 -7.39 -3.83
C ASP A 6 -4.32 -6.21 -3.56
N VAL A 7 -5.52 -6.25 -4.14
CA VAL A 7 -6.51 -5.17 -4.04
C VAL A 7 -7.79 -5.71 -3.41
N ARG A 8 -8.28 -5.03 -2.38
CA ARG A 8 -9.56 -5.33 -1.72
C ARG A 8 -10.29 -4.04 -1.38
N TRP A 9 -11.61 -4.01 -1.61
CA TRP A 9 -12.49 -2.95 -1.13
C TRP A 9 -13.82 -3.52 -0.67
N PHE A 10 -14.58 -2.72 0.09
CA PHE A 10 -15.86 -3.08 0.66
C PHE A 10 -16.93 -2.04 0.31
N GLU A 11 -18.20 -2.43 0.31
CA GLU A 11 -19.33 -1.51 0.06
C GLU A 11 -19.35 -0.32 1.04
N GLY A 12 -18.82 -0.49 2.25
CA GLY A 12 -18.69 0.57 3.27
C GLY A 12 -17.59 1.60 3.01
N GLY A 13 -16.85 1.49 1.90
CA GLY A 13 -15.78 2.41 1.51
C GLY A 13 -14.42 2.13 2.15
N ASP A 14 -14.31 1.07 2.94
CA ASP A 14 -13.03 0.57 3.45
C ASP A 14 -12.26 -0.17 2.33
N TYR A 15 -10.93 -0.20 2.42
CA TYR A 15 -10.06 -0.83 1.42
C TYR A 15 -8.71 -1.26 1.99
N THR A 16 -8.04 -2.12 1.23
CA THR A 16 -6.64 -2.52 1.42
C THR A 16 -5.96 -2.67 0.06
N PHE A 17 -4.81 -2.02 -0.11
CA PHE A 17 -3.89 -2.20 -1.23
C PHE A 17 -2.56 -2.71 -0.70
N HIS A 18 -2.20 -3.96 -0.96
CA HIS A 18 -1.01 -4.60 -0.39
C HIS A 18 -0.02 -4.93 -1.50
N TYR A 19 1.11 -4.23 -1.50
CA TYR A 19 2.19 -4.48 -2.43
C TYR A 19 3.26 -5.36 -1.80
N VAL A 20 3.72 -6.37 -2.54
CA VAL A 20 4.73 -7.34 -2.10
C VAL A 20 5.78 -7.56 -3.18
N GLU A 21 7.04 -7.38 -2.80
CA GLU A 21 8.24 -7.78 -3.53
C GLU A 21 8.73 -9.11 -2.98
N SER A 22 8.89 -10.11 -3.84
CA SER A 22 9.45 -11.42 -3.49
C SER A 22 10.83 -11.59 -4.13
N TYR A 23 11.84 -11.71 -3.27
CA TYR A 23 13.22 -12.04 -3.63
C TYR A 23 13.51 -13.51 -3.28
N ALA A 24 14.73 -13.99 -3.57
CA ALA A 24 15.07 -15.40 -3.36
C ALA A 24 15.11 -15.80 -1.88
N ASP A 25 15.45 -14.85 -0.99
CA ASP A 25 15.75 -15.06 0.42
C ASP A 25 14.91 -14.18 1.36
N HIS A 26 14.26 -13.14 0.84
CA HIS A 26 13.44 -12.23 1.62
C HIS A 26 12.26 -11.68 0.82
N SER A 27 11.35 -11.02 1.52
CA SER A 27 10.27 -10.23 0.92
C SER A 27 10.27 -8.83 1.49
N ARG A 28 9.86 -7.87 0.67
CA ARG A 28 9.54 -6.52 1.13
C ARG A 28 8.09 -6.21 0.81
N GLN A 29 7.41 -5.44 1.65
CA GLN A 29 6.00 -5.14 1.50
C GLN A 29 5.62 -3.79 2.10
N CYS A 30 4.63 -3.14 1.50
CA CYS A 30 3.94 -1.97 2.06
C CYS A 30 2.44 -2.10 1.81
N ARG A 31 1.63 -1.33 2.53
CA ARG A 31 0.17 -1.42 2.45
C ARG A 31 -0.52 -0.10 2.71
N TRP A 32 -1.54 0.21 1.92
CA TRP A 32 -2.48 1.29 2.19
C TRP A 32 -3.78 0.68 2.68
N ASP A 33 -4.19 1.03 3.89
CA ASP A 33 -5.40 0.55 4.51
C ASP A 33 -6.36 1.70 4.79
N ARG A 34 -7.64 1.40 4.68
CA ARG A 34 -8.71 2.22 5.24
C ARG A 34 -9.66 1.32 6.02
N HIS A 35 -9.63 1.43 7.34
CA HIS A 35 -10.55 0.73 8.23
C HIS A 35 -10.65 1.42 9.59
N PRO A 36 -11.70 1.17 10.39
CA PRO A 36 -11.78 1.65 11.76
C PRO A 36 -10.61 1.14 12.61
N LYS A 37 -9.90 2.04 13.30
CA LYS A 37 -8.91 1.72 14.33
C LYS A 37 -8.96 2.83 15.40
N PRO A 38 -9.00 2.51 16.71
CA PRO A 38 -9.25 3.52 17.75
C PRO A 38 -8.19 4.62 17.83
N ASP A 39 -6.92 4.27 17.64
CA ASP A 39 -5.78 5.14 17.93
C ASP A 39 -5.04 5.64 16.67
N ASP A 40 -5.47 5.22 15.48
CA ASP A 40 -4.81 5.52 14.22
C ASP A 40 -5.74 6.23 13.22
N PRO A 41 -5.18 6.98 12.25
CA PRO A 41 -5.94 7.51 11.13
C PRO A 41 -6.72 6.40 10.43
N ARG A 42 -7.98 6.70 10.07
CA ARG A 42 -8.84 5.73 9.39
C ARG A 42 -8.20 5.23 8.09
N ALA A 43 -7.59 6.13 7.32
CA ALA A 43 -6.74 5.81 6.19
C ALA A 43 -5.27 5.96 6.59
N HIS A 44 -4.50 4.88 6.49
CA HIS A 44 -3.12 4.84 6.95
C HIS A 44 -2.25 3.97 6.03
N PHE A 45 -0.94 4.22 6.09
CA PHE A 45 0.08 3.56 5.32
C PHE A 45 1.00 2.74 6.24
N HIS A 46 1.30 1.54 5.80
CA HIS A 46 2.30 0.65 6.36
C HIS A 46 3.52 0.65 5.43
N PRO A 47 4.66 1.24 5.82
CA PRO A 47 5.79 1.43 4.92
C PRO A 47 6.57 0.14 4.64
N LEU A 48 7.36 0.17 3.55
CA LEU A 48 8.42 -0.80 3.30
C LEU A 48 9.46 -0.76 4.45
N PRO A 49 10.20 -1.85 4.71
CA PRO A 49 10.19 -3.12 3.98
C PRO A 49 9.19 -4.14 4.52
N ASP A 50 8.56 -3.94 5.67
CA ASP A 50 7.91 -5.02 6.40
C ASP A 50 6.41 -4.81 6.64
N ALA A 51 5.84 -3.71 6.15
CA ALA A 51 4.49 -3.26 6.48
C ALA A 51 4.29 -3.26 8.01
N SER A 52 5.21 -2.61 8.72
CA SER A 52 5.32 -2.64 10.19
C SER A 52 4.01 -2.32 10.91
N ALA A 53 3.89 -2.73 12.17
CA ALA A 53 2.71 -2.41 12.99
C ALA A 53 2.56 -0.90 13.29
N SER A 54 3.65 -0.14 13.20
CA SER A 54 3.61 1.32 13.24
C SER A 54 3.10 1.83 11.90
N VAL A 55 2.03 2.62 11.94
CA VAL A 55 1.39 3.16 10.74
C VAL A 55 1.62 4.66 10.65
N GLU A 56 1.62 5.16 9.42
CA GLU A 56 1.65 6.58 9.10
C GLU A 56 0.28 7.00 8.55
N PRO A 57 -0.15 8.26 8.70
CA PRO A 57 -1.29 8.75 7.94
C PRO A 57 -1.07 8.53 6.44
N SER A 58 -2.11 8.09 5.72
CA SER A 58 -2.03 8.00 4.26
C SER A 58 -1.83 9.40 3.67
N GLU A 59 -0.81 9.57 2.83
CA GLU A 59 -0.60 10.82 2.07
C GLU A 59 -1.56 10.96 0.89
N ILE A 60 -2.28 9.89 0.53
CA ILE A 60 -3.33 9.91 -0.48
C ILE A 60 -4.59 10.55 0.11
N ASP A 61 -4.90 11.77 -0.34
CA ASP A 61 -6.08 12.55 0.09
C ASP A 61 -7.33 12.22 -0.76
N GLU A 62 -7.65 10.92 -0.85
CA GLU A 62 -8.78 10.42 -1.61
C GLU A 62 -9.51 9.31 -0.84
N ASP A 63 -10.84 9.34 -0.88
CA ASP A 63 -11.67 8.36 -0.17
C ASP A 63 -12.18 7.24 -1.08
N HIS A 64 -12.34 7.52 -2.37
CA HIS A 64 -12.89 6.55 -3.31
C HIS A 64 -11.83 5.53 -3.71
N HIS A 65 -12.11 4.24 -3.51
CA HIS A 65 -11.15 3.15 -3.76
C HIS A 65 -10.52 3.15 -5.16
N LEU A 66 -11.23 3.59 -6.21
CA LEU A 66 -10.62 3.72 -7.54
C LEU A 66 -9.62 4.88 -7.61
N SER A 67 -9.88 6.02 -6.97
CA SER A 67 -8.93 7.14 -6.90
C SER A 67 -7.66 6.70 -6.17
N VAL A 68 -7.83 5.99 -5.04
CA VAL A 68 -6.72 5.46 -4.25
C VAL A 68 -5.93 4.41 -5.04
N LEU A 69 -6.60 3.53 -5.80
CA LEU A 69 -5.93 2.56 -6.67
C LEU A 69 -5.02 3.26 -7.67
N PHE A 70 -5.48 4.33 -8.32
CA PHE A 70 -4.66 5.06 -9.29
C PHE A 70 -3.45 5.74 -8.63
N ALA A 71 -3.64 6.36 -7.46
CA ALA A 71 -2.52 6.93 -6.70
C ALA A 71 -1.50 5.87 -6.25
N VAL A 72 -1.96 4.69 -5.83
CA VAL A 72 -1.09 3.55 -5.50
C VAL A 72 -0.33 3.06 -6.75
N LEU A 73 -1.00 2.96 -7.90
CA LEU A 73 -0.34 2.55 -9.15
C LEU A 73 0.71 3.55 -9.61
N GLU A 74 0.47 4.86 -9.48
CA GLU A 74 1.46 5.91 -9.77
C GLU A 74 2.67 5.81 -8.85
N TRP A 75 2.46 5.63 -7.54
CA TRP A 75 3.56 5.38 -6.60
C TRP A 75 4.37 4.13 -6.96
N LEU A 76 3.67 3.05 -7.33
CA LEU A 76 4.31 1.78 -7.69
C LEU A 76 5.08 1.86 -9.01
N GLU A 77 4.63 2.66 -9.96
CA GLU A 77 5.34 2.90 -11.22
C GLU A 77 6.73 3.48 -10.93
N THR A 78 6.81 4.60 -10.21
CA THR A 78 8.08 5.21 -9.81
C THR A 78 8.96 4.25 -9.00
N HIS A 79 8.36 3.56 -8.03
CA HIS A 79 9.12 2.66 -7.16
C HIS A 79 9.68 1.44 -7.92
N VAL A 80 8.93 0.87 -8.86
CA VAL A 80 9.40 -0.26 -9.68
C VAL A 80 10.46 0.19 -10.69
N GLU A 81 10.33 1.40 -11.25
CA GLU A 81 11.38 2.00 -12.09
C GLU A 81 12.70 2.12 -11.33
N ASP A 82 12.67 2.70 -10.13
CA ASP A 82 13.85 2.84 -9.26
C ASP A 82 14.51 1.48 -8.93
N LEU A 83 13.70 0.44 -8.70
CA LEU A 83 14.20 -0.92 -8.47
C LEU A 83 14.91 -1.54 -9.68
N HIS A 84 14.55 -1.15 -10.90
CA HIS A 84 15.12 -1.69 -12.14
C HIS A 84 16.34 -0.91 -12.63
N ASP A 85 16.45 0.37 -12.27
CA ASP A 85 17.60 1.23 -12.59
C ASP A 85 18.79 1.08 -11.62
N THR A 86 18.63 0.28 -10.56
CA THR A 86 19.66 -0.04 -9.55
C THR A 86 20.33 -1.39 -9.80
#